data_AF-X1FNZ9-F1
#
_entry.id   AF-X1FNZ9-F1
#
_cell.length_a   1.000
_cell.length_b   1.000
_cell.length_c   1.000
_cell.angle_alpha   90.00
_cell.angle_beta   90.00
_cell.angle_gamma   90.00
#
_symmetry.space_group_name_H-M   'P 1'
#
loop_
_entity.id
_entity.type
_entity.pdbx_description
1 polymer ?
#
loop_
_entity_poly.entity_id
_entity_poly.type
_entity_poly.pdbx_seq_one_letter_code
_entity_poly.pdbx_strand_id
1 'polypeptide(L)'
;MAVNTVSYSIFATNEFTVGKELEDKLASILNVDVKKLGAKLNSHKNFVWLKRKVSPEISAKIKDLNIPGIGQLRKNKRFYPNGPLAGHVIGFTDIDNKGLEGVELYCDSYLSGIKGWRLAHRDAKRRELICWGYRSILPADGYNLVLTIDSVIQGIAERHTQYAARKYKATSATTIVMEPESGEILALYNYPALGKSVAGHLYYSIFRFSKYNLL
;
A
#
# COMPACT_ATOMS: atom_id res chain seq x y z
N MET A 1 -12.98 -4.80 -1.21
CA MET A 1 -12.56 -4.65 0.21
C MET A 1 -11.15 -4.10 0.39
N ALA A 2 -10.24 -4.26 -0.59
CA ALA A 2 -8.98 -3.53 -0.68
C ALA A 2 -8.89 -2.86 -2.07
N VAL A 3 -8.36 -1.65 -2.16
CA VAL A 3 -8.23 -0.89 -3.41
C VAL A 3 -6.86 -0.22 -3.51
N ASN A 4 -6.38 -0.06 -4.74
CA ASN A 4 -5.16 0.69 -5.01
C ASN A 4 -5.49 2.19 -5.12
N THR A 5 -4.82 3.00 -4.31
CA THR A 5 -4.92 4.46 -4.37
C THR A 5 -3.59 5.06 -4.79
N VAL A 6 -3.63 6.19 -5.48
CA VAL A 6 -2.41 6.88 -5.92
C VAL A 6 -1.72 7.50 -4.71
N SER A 7 -0.41 7.32 -4.66
CA SER A 7 0.49 7.94 -3.69
C SER A 7 1.76 8.40 -4.38
N TYR A 8 2.54 9.24 -3.70
CA TYR A 8 3.81 9.70 -4.22
C TYR A 8 4.93 9.40 -3.24
N SER A 9 6.12 9.15 -3.75
CA SER A 9 7.34 9.07 -2.95
C SER A 9 8.27 10.18 -3.40
N ILE A 10 8.68 11.01 -2.44
CA ILE A 10 9.53 12.18 -2.67
C ILE A 10 10.98 11.79 -2.40
N PHE A 11 11.85 12.13 -3.34
CA PHE A 11 13.28 11.87 -3.27
C PHE A 11 14.09 13.12 -3.55
N ALA A 12 15.34 13.14 -3.09
CA ALA A 12 16.32 14.16 -3.41
C ALA A 12 17.53 13.54 -4.12
N THR A 13 18.07 14.27 -5.09
CA THR A 13 19.40 14.06 -5.67
C THR A 13 20.37 15.09 -5.12
N ASN A 14 21.67 14.79 -5.15
CA ASN A 14 22.74 15.62 -4.56
C ASN A 14 23.07 16.86 -5.42
N GLU A 15 22.07 17.45 -6.08
CA GLU A 15 22.28 18.49 -7.10
C GLU A 15 22.40 19.91 -6.54
N PHE A 16 22.34 20.11 -5.21
CA PHE A 16 22.32 21.46 -4.61
C PHE A 16 22.41 21.41 -3.08
N THR A 17 22.89 22.50 -2.49
CA THR A 17 22.78 22.80 -1.06
C THR A 17 21.42 23.46 -0.77
N VAL A 18 20.66 22.87 0.14
CA VAL A 18 19.35 23.41 0.54
C VAL A 18 19.59 24.50 1.60
N GLY A 19 19.13 25.72 1.36
CA GLY A 19 19.14 26.76 2.39
C GLY A 19 18.25 26.35 3.57
N LYS A 20 18.61 26.73 4.80
CA LYS A 20 17.89 26.33 6.03
C LYS A 20 16.39 26.67 5.97
N GLU A 21 16.03 27.81 5.38
CA GLU A 21 14.64 28.22 5.17
C GLU A 21 13.83 27.26 4.28
N LEU A 22 14.48 26.67 3.28
CA LEU A 22 13.85 25.70 2.38
C LEU A 22 13.72 24.32 3.03
N GLU A 23 14.70 23.94 3.86
CA GLU A 23 14.59 22.73 4.71
C GLU A 23 13.40 22.83 5.66
N ASP A 24 13.21 23.98 6.32
CA ASP A 24 12.10 24.22 7.24
C ASP A 24 10.74 24.14 6.51
N LYS A 25 10.64 24.75 5.32
CA LYS A 25 9.43 24.66 4.47
C LYS A 25 9.15 23.23 4.02
N LEU A 26 10.16 22.49 3.57
CA LEU A 26 10.03 21.10 3.15
C LEU A 26 9.63 20.19 4.31
N ALA A 27 10.28 20.35 5.46
CA ALA A 27 9.96 19.63 6.69
C ALA A 27 8.51 19.87 7.12
N SER A 28 8.03 21.11 7.03
CA SER A 28 6.64 21.48 7.35
C SER A 28 5.64 20.82 6.39
N ILE A 29 5.88 20.90 5.07
CA ILE A 29 4.98 20.31 4.06
C ILE A 29 4.98 18.78 4.15
N LEU A 30 6.15 18.19 4.35
CA LEU A 30 6.31 16.76 4.50
C LEU A 30 5.94 16.27 5.89
N ASN A 31 5.69 17.13 6.88
CA ASN A 31 5.51 16.75 8.28
C ASN A 31 6.60 15.76 8.75
N VAL A 32 7.87 16.15 8.59
CA VAL A 32 9.07 15.40 8.99
C VAL A 32 9.95 16.31 9.83
N ASP A 33 10.66 15.73 10.80
CA ASP A 33 11.63 16.46 11.61
C ASP A 33 12.72 17.12 10.74
N VAL A 34 12.95 18.43 10.95
CA VAL A 34 13.93 19.24 10.19
C VAL A 34 15.34 18.66 10.31
N LYS A 35 15.78 18.25 11.51
CA LYS A 35 17.13 17.70 11.71
C LYS A 35 17.31 16.39 10.93
N LYS A 36 16.29 15.52 10.95
CA LYS A 36 16.32 14.26 10.17
C LYS A 36 16.32 14.52 8.67
N LEU A 37 15.57 15.53 8.22
CA LEU A 37 15.49 15.92 6.81
C LEU A 37 16.83 16.52 6.34
N GLY A 38 17.41 17.45 7.11
CA GLY A 38 18.72 18.03 6.85
C GLY A 38 19.84 16.98 6.83
N ALA A 39 19.83 16.01 7.75
CA ALA A 39 20.80 14.91 7.73
C ALA A 39 20.69 14.03 6.47
N LYS A 40 19.47 13.83 5.94
CA LYS A 40 19.24 13.10 4.69
C LYS A 40 19.71 13.90 3.48
N LEU A 41 19.43 15.20 3.44
CA LEU A 41 19.80 16.09 2.34
C LEU A 41 21.31 16.31 2.28
N ASN A 42 21.96 16.48 3.44
CA ASN A 42 23.42 16.66 3.53
C ASN A 42 24.20 15.34 3.46
N SER A 43 23.54 14.20 3.21
CA SER A 43 24.26 12.95 3.01
C SER A 43 24.94 12.94 1.64
N HIS A 44 26.18 12.43 1.55
CA HIS A 44 26.91 12.26 0.28
C HIS A 44 26.29 11.22 -0.68
N LYS A 45 25.04 10.82 -0.46
CA LYS A 45 24.33 9.87 -1.30
C LYS A 45 23.72 10.61 -2.49
N ASN A 46 24.00 10.09 -3.68
CA ASN A 46 23.46 10.65 -4.93
C ASN A 46 21.93 10.54 -5.06
N PHE A 47 21.27 9.77 -4.20
CA PHE A 47 19.82 9.58 -4.17
C PHE A 47 19.35 9.24 -2.75
N VAL A 48 18.34 9.95 -2.24
CA VAL A 48 17.78 9.74 -0.90
C VAL A 48 16.27 9.86 -0.91
N TRP A 49 15.58 8.92 -0.25
CA TRP A 49 14.15 9.02 0.02
C TRP A 49 13.88 10.01 1.16
N LEU A 50 13.22 11.12 0.85
CA LEU A 50 12.79 12.10 1.84
C LEU A 50 11.57 11.58 2.59
N LYS A 51 10.51 11.24 1.86
CA LYS A 51 9.27 10.68 2.40
C LYS A 51 8.57 9.76 1.40
N ARG A 52 8.01 8.65 1.87
CA ARG A 52 7.22 7.68 1.07
C ARG A 52 5.73 7.77 1.42
N LYS A 53 4.86 7.33 0.50
CA LYS A 53 3.38 7.29 0.64
C LYS A 53 2.74 8.66 0.95
N VAL A 54 3.19 9.70 0.26
CA VAL A 54 2.67 11.08 0.34
C VAL A 54 1.36 11.20 -0.46
N SER A 55 0.42 12.02 0.01
CA SER A 55 -0.84 12.29 -0.70
C SER A 55 -0.60 13.09 -1.99
N PRO A 56 -1.51 12.99 -2.99
CA PRO A 56 -1.43 13.82 -4.19
C PRO A 56 -1.34 15.32 -3.90
N GLU A 57 -2.07 15.81 -2.90
CA GLU A 57 -2.07 17.21 -2.48
C GLU A 57 -0.71 17.70 -1.99
N ILE A 58 -0.07 16.93 -1.10
CA ILE A 58 1.27 17.27 -0.59
C ILE A 58 2.29 17.17 -1.73
N SER A 59 2.13 16.19 -2.63
CA SER A 59 3.01 16.05 -3.81
C SER A 59 2.89 17.25 -4.74
N ALA A 60 1.68 17.76 -4.99
CA ALA A 60 1.44 18.94 -5.80
C ALA A 60 2.14 20.17 -5.19
N LYS A 61 1.97 20.42 -3.89
CA LYS A 61 2.65 21.51 -3.19
C LYS A 61 4.18 21.46 -3.35
N ILE A 62 4.77 20.27 -3.30
CA ILE A 62 6.23 20.10 -3.48
C ILE A 62 6.64 20.35 -4.93
N LYS A 63 5.82 19.88 -5.88
CA LYS A 63 6.04 20.12 -7.31
C LYS A 63 6.01 21.61 -7.64
N ASP A 64 5.09 22.36 -7.03
CA ASP A 64 4.90 23.80 -7.26
C ASP A 64 6.09 24.64 -6.76
N LEU A 65 6.85 24.15 -5.78
CA LEU A 65 8.08 24.80 -5.31
C LEU A 65 9.23 24.73 -6.33
N ASN A 66 9.11 23.87 -7.36
CA ASN A 66 10.07 23.71 -8.46
C ASN A 66 11.54 23.66 -8.01
N ILE A 67 11.80 22.93 -6.92
CA ILE A 67 13.13 22.84 -6.30
C ILE A 67 13.99 21.90 -7.16
N PRO A 68 15.11 22.38 -7.72
CA PRO A 68 16.07 21.52 -8.44
C PRO A 68 16.45 20.31 -7.59
N GLY A 69 16.66 19.15 -8.18
CA GLY A 69 17.07 17.93 -7.47
C GLY A 69 16.06 17.30 -6.51
N ILE A 70 14.87 17.88 -6.27
CA ILE A 70 13.76 17.17 -5.61
C ILE A 70 12.83 16.60 -6.67
N GLY A 71 12.66 15.29 -6.63
CA GLY A 71 11.78 14.56 -7.54
C GLY A 71 10.65 13.84 -6.82
N GLN A 72 9.63 13.49 -7.58
CA GLN A 72 8.50 12.69 -7.11
C GLN A 72 8.32 11.46 -7.99
N LEU A 73 8.06 10.32 -7.35
CA LEU A 73 7.73 9.07 -8.03
C LEU A 73 6.29 8.69 -7.69
N ARG A 74 5.43 8.60 -8.70
CA ARG A 74 4.07 8.07 -8.56
C ARG A 74 4.17 6.59 -8.19
N LYS A 75 3.54 6.20 -7.08
CA LYS A 75 3.42 4.83 -6.61
C LYS A 75 1.97 4.55 -6.21
N ASN A 76 1.55 3.30 -6.26
CA ASN A 76 0.27 2.93 -5.67
C ASN A 76 0.46 2.64 -4.18
N LYS A 77 -0.59 2.80 -3.38
CA LYS A 77 -0.67 2.30 -2.00
C LYS A 77 -1.98 1.54 -1.83
N ARG A 78 -1.96 0.45 -1.07
CA ARG A 78 -3.17 -0.25 -0.68
C ARG A 78 -4.00 0.56 0.33
N PHE A 79 -5.31 0.64 0.09
CA PHE A 79 -6.28 1.27 0.95
C PHE A 79 -7.42 0.28 1.26
N TYR A 80 -7.86 0.24 2.52
CA TYR A 80 -8.87 -0.70 3.02
C TYR A 80 -10.09 0.10 3.50
N PRO A 81 -11.12 0.32 2.64
CA PRO A 81 -12.25 1.19 2.96
C PRO A 81 -13.04 0.74 4.20
N ASN A 82 -13.13 -0.58 4.42
CA ASN A 82 -13.87 -1.16 5.54
C ASN A 82 -13.04 -1.22 6.84
N GLY A 83 -11.84 -0.61 6.85
CA GLY A 83 -10.97 -0.56 8.01
C GLY A 83 -10.60 -1.97 8.53
N PRO A 84 -10.87 -2.29 9.80
CA PRO A 84 -10.48 -3.57 10.40
C PRO A 84 -11.37 -4.76 9.99
N LEU A 85 -12.52 -4.51 9.36
CA LEU A 85 -13.46 -5.56 8.96
C LEU A 85 -12.79 -6.56 8.02
N ALA A 86 -12.97 -7.85 8.28
CA ALA A 86 -12.32 -8.96 7.58
C ALA A 86 -10.78 -8.85 7.53
N GLY A 87 -10.16 -8.11 8.45
CA GLY A 87 -8.73 -7.82 8.41
C GLY A 87 -7.85 -9.07 8.40
N HIS A 88 -8.26 -10.15 9.06
CA HIS A 88 -7.51 -11.43 9.07
C HIS A 88 -7.63 -12.18 7.75
N VAL A 89 -8.79 -12.10 7.13
CA VAL A 89 -9.04 -12.73 5.84
C VAL A 89 -8.25 -11.97 4.79
N ILE A 90 -8.50 -10.67 4.66
CA ILE A 90 -7.88 -9.82 3.64
C ILE A 90 -6.36 -9.76 3.85
N GLY A 91 -5.90 -9.53 5.07
CA GLY A 91 -4.50 -9.29 5.39
C GLY A 91 -4.06 -7.87 5.05
N PHE A 92 -2.75 -7.68 4.87
CA PHE A 92 -2.17 -6.39 4.52
C PHE A 92 -0.93 -6.50 3.63
N THR A 93 -0.49 -5.35 3.12
CA THR A 93 0.67 -5.22 2.23
C THR A 93 1.75 -4.33 2.82
N ASP A 94 3.00 -4.51 2.40
CA ASP A 94 4.13 -3.66 2.80
C ASP A 94 4.14 -2.28 2.09
N ILE A 95 5.19 -1.48 2.32
CA ILE A 95 5.50 -0.21 1.68
C ILE A 95 5.75 -0.28 0.17
N ASP A 96 5.99 -1.49 -0.34
CA ASP A 96 6.14 -1.79 -1.76
C ASP A 96 4.96 -2.57 -2.35
N ASN A 97 3.82 -2.59 -1.64
CA ASN A 97 2.56 -3.29 -1.99
C ASN A 97 2.70 -4.81 -2.17
N LYS A 98 3.73 -5.42 -1.60
CA LYS A 98 3.82 -6.87 -1.52
C LYS A 98 2.90 -7.38 -0.41
N GLY A 99 2.07 -8.37 -0.70
CA GLY A 99 1.23 -9.04 0.29
C GLY A 99 2.08 -9.68 1.40
N LEU A 100 1.65 -9.49 2.66
CA LEU A 100 2.33 -10.01 3.84
C LEU A 100 1.49 -11.02 4.62
N GLU A 101 0.17 -10.91 4.57
CA GLU A 101 -0.75 -11.82 5.26
C GLU A 101 -2.03 -12.02 4.45
N GLY A 102 -2.82 -13.03 4.82
CA GLY A 102 -4.17 -13.27 4.31
C GLY A 102 -4.23 -13.45 2.79
N VAL A 103 -5.33 -12.96 2.22
CA VAL A 103 -5.56 -12.91 0.77
C VAL A 103 -4.45 -12.15 0.04
N GLU A 104 -3.99 -11.04 0.61
CA GLU A 104 -2.95 -10.22 -0.03
C GLU A 104 -1.67 -11.03 -0.28
N LEU A 105 -1.24 -11.85 0.68
CA LEU A 105 -0.09 -12.74 0.52
C LEU A 105 -0.39 -13.90 -0.44
N TYR A 106 -1.51 -14.59 -0.23
CA TYR A 106 -1.84 -15.80 -0.99
C TYR A 106 -2.03 -15.50 -2.49
N CYS A 107 -2.65 -14.36 -2.81
CA CYS A 107 -2.92 -13.93 -4.18
C CYS A 107 -1.89 -12.91 -4.70
N ASP A 108 -0.76 -12.67 -4.02
CA ASP A 108 0.24 -11.65 -4.40
C ASP A 108 0.67 -11.78 -5.87
N SER A 109 0.86 -13.00 -6.37
CA SER A 109 1.23 -13.28 -7.76
C SER A 109 0.16 -12.86 -8.78
N TYR A 110 -1.12 -12.98 -8.42
CA TYR A 110 -2.24 -12.56 -9.26
C TYR A 110 -2.50 -11.05 -9.14
N LEU A 111 -2.28 -10.46 -7.96
CA LEU A 111 -2.58 -9.07 -7.64
C LEU A 111 -1.47 -8.08 -8.07
N SER A 112 -0.21 -8.53 -8.11
CA SER A 112 0.95 -7.66 -8.32
C SER A 112 1.11 -7.14 -9.76
N GLY A 113 0.53 -7.84 -10.74
CA GLY A 113 0.73 -7.54 -12.16
C GLY A 113 2.19 -7.72 -12.60
N ILE A 114 2.53 -7.15 -13.75
CA ILE A 114 3.88 -7.24 -14.33
C ILE A 114 4.50 -5.85 -14.38
N LYS A 115 5.70 -5.72 -13.81
CA LYS A 115 6.45 -4.46 -13.81
C LYS A 115 6.95 -4.15 -15.22
N GLY A 116 6.60 -2.96 -15.71
CA GLY A 116 7.21 -2.38 -16.90
C GLY A 116 8.60 -1.81 -16.61
N TRP A 117 9.31 -1.45 -17.67
CA TRP A 117 10.59 -0.74 -17.57
C TRP A 117 10.71 0.26 -18.71
N ARG A 118 11.49 1.32 -18.50
CA ARG A 118 11.83 2.30 -19.53
C ARG A 118 13.32 2.59 -19.47
N LEU A 119 13.97 2.62 -20.63
CA LEU A 119 15.34 3.12 -20.73
C LEU A 119 15.31 4.65 -20.69
N ALA A 120 16.03 5.24 -19.74
CA ALA A 120 16.18 6.67 -19.61
C ALA A 120 17.67 7.02 -19.70
N HIS A 121 18.04 7.78 -20.73
CA HIS A 121 19.38 8.36 -20.82
C HIS A 121 19.47 9.51 -19.84
N ARG A 122 20.62 9.60 -19.17
CA ARG A 122 20.89 10.66 -18.21
C ARG A 122 22.23 11.29 -18.53
N ASP A 123 22.32 12.62 -18.40
CA ASP A 123 23.60 13.32 -18.55
C ASP A 123 24.54 13.05 -17.35
N ALA A 124 25.76 13.58 -17.40
CA ALA A 124 26.72 13.48 -16.29
C ALA A 124 26.19 14.09 -14.97
N LYS A 125 25.17 14.96 -15.06
CA LYS A 125 24.44 15.57 -13.95
C LYS A 125 23.13 14.84 -13.63
N ARG A 126 22.91 13.63 -14.16
CA ARG A 126 21.74 12.75 -13.98
C ARG A 126 20.39 13.30 -14.42
N ARG A 127 20.36 14.40 -15.18
CA ARG A 127 19.13 14.93 -15.77
C ARG A 127 18.67 13.99 -16.88
N GLU A 128 17.38 13.65 -16.87
CA GLU A 128 16.79 12.80 -17.91
C GLU A 128 16.86 13.53 -19.25
N LEU A 129 17.60 12.96 -20.20
CA LEU A 129 17.73 13.48 -21.56
C LEU A 129 16.56 12.94 -22.39
N ILE A 130 15.85 13.85 -23.06
CA ILE A 130 14.81 13.47 -24.03
C ILE A 130 15.55 12.99 -25.28
N CYS A 131 15.64 11.67 -25.43
CA CYS A 131 16.28 11.02 -26.58
C CYS A 131 15.22 10.41 -27.48
N TRP A 132 15.36 10.54 -28.79
CA TRP A 132 14.53 9.81 -29.74
C TRP A 132 14.88 8.31 -29.70
N GLY A 133 13.89 7.45 -29.49
CA GLY A 133 14.05 5.98 -29.48
C GLY A 133 13.83 5.28 -28.13
N TYR A 134 12.77 5.62 -27.39
CA TYR A 134 12.43 4.97 -26.12
C TYR A 134 12.19 3.45 -26.32
N ARG A 135 13.07 2.62 -25.76
CA ARG A 135 12.71 1.23 -25.42
C ARG A 135 12.00 1.26 -24.07
N SER A 136 10.69 1.05 -24.10
CA SER A 136 9.88 0.90 -22.89
C SER A 136 8.88 -0.22 -23.04
N ILE A 137 8.78 -1.07 -22.04
CA ILE A 137 7.68 -2.01 -21.87
C ILE A 137 6.75 -1.42 -20.81
N LEU A 138 5.50 -1.20 -21.18
CA LEU A 138 4.50 -0.69 -20.26
C LEU A 138 4.19 -1.75 -19.18
N PRO A 139 3.93 -1.32 -17.93
CA PRO A 139 3.45 -2.24 -16.90
C PRO A 139 2.08 -2.80 -17.29
N ALA A 140 1.82 -4.04 -16.85
CA ALA A 140 0.50 -4.65 -16.96
C ALA A 140 -0.10 -4.79 -15.55
N ASP A 141 -1.37 -4.42 -15.41
CA ASP A 141 -2.07 -4.49 -14.14
C ASP A 141 -2.31 -5.95 -13.70
N GLY A 142 -2.40 -6.15 -12.39
CA GLY A 142 -2.82 -7.41 -11.79
C GLY A 142 -4.30 -7.69 -11.98
N TYR A 143 -4.73 -8.89 -11.59
CA TYR A 143 -6.12 -9.30 -11.63
C TYR A 143 -6.94 -8.64 -10.51
N ASN A 144 -8.23 -8.46 -10.79
CA ASN A 144 -9.22 -8.17 -9.76
C ASN A 144 -9.64 -9.46 -9.08
N LEU A 145 -9.75 -9.43 -7.75
CA LEU A 145 -10.18 -10.57 -6.95
C LEU A 145 -11.51 -10.22 -6.28
N VAL A 146 -12.50 -11.11 -6.44
CA VAL A 146 -13.78 -11.03 -5.73
C VAL A 146 -13.78 -12.13 -4.67
N LEU A 147 -13.97 -11.73 -3.42
CA LEU A 147 -14.08 -12.66 -2.30
C LEU A 147 -15.52 -13.15 -2.18
N THR A 148 -15.68 -14.35 -1.62
CA THR A 148 -16.98 -14.88 -1.22
C THR A 148 -17.53 -14.22 0.06
N ILE A 149 -16.69 -13.44 0.76
CA ILE A 149 -17.05 -12.76 2.00
C ILE A 149 -18.10 -11.69 1.73
N ASP A 150 -19.23 -11.81 2.40
CA ASP A 150 -20.25 -10.78 2.48
C ASP A 150 -19.91 -9.80 3.61
N SER A 151 -19.81 -8.51 3.31
CA SER A 151 -19.41 -7.49 4.28
C SER A 151 -20.43 -7.30 5.41
N VAL A 152 -21.72 -7.53 5.15
CA VAL A 152 -22.80 -7.40 6.13
C VAL A 152 -22.76 -8.59 7.09
N ILE A 153 -22.71 -9.81 6.55
CA ILE A 153 -22.63 -11.04 7.34
C ILE A 153 -21.33 -11.04 8.16
N GLN A 154 -20.20 -10.65 7.56
CA GLN A 154 -18.95 -10.47 8.27
C GLN A 154 -19.11 -9.50 9.44
N GLY A 155 -19.66 -8.30 9.22
CA GLY A 155 -19.82 -7.30 10.27
C GLY A 155 -20.69 -7.77 11.44
N ILE A 156 -21.72 -8.56 11.15
CA ILE A 156 -22.57 -9.19 12.16
C ILE A 156 -21.77 -10.25 12.94
N ALA A 157 -21.07 -11.15 12.23
CA ALA A 157 -20.25 -12.19 12.85
C ALA A 157 -19.20 -11.58 13.79
N GLU A 158 -18.38 -10.62 13.32
CA GLU A 158 -17.35 -9.99 14.15
C GLU A 158 -17.92 -9.37 15.42
N ARG A 159 -19.04 -8.64 15.31
CA ARG A 159 -19.69 -7.97 16.44
C ARG A 159 -20.16 -8.97 17.49
N HIS A 160 -20.84 -10.03 17.07
CA HIS A 160 -21.38 -11.03 17.98
C HIS A 160 -20.29 -11.91 18.59
N THR A 161 -19.28 -12.30 17.84
CA THR A 161 -18.13 -13.06 18.37
C THR A 161 -17.36 -12.25 19.40
N GLN A 162 -17.08 -10.96 19.12
CA GLN A 162 -16.44 -10.06 20.09
C GLN A 162 -17.28 -9.90 21.36
N TYR A 163 -18.59 -9.71 21.22
CA TYR A 163 -19.50 -9.60 22.36
C TYR A 163 -19.50 -10.87 23.20
N ALA A 164 -19.64 -12.04 22.58
CA ALA A 164 -19.63 -13.33 23.26
C ALA A 164 -18.28 -13.58 23.97
N ALA A 165 -17.16 -13.37 23.28
CA ALA A 165 -15.84 -13.57 23.85
C ALA A 165 -15.59 -12.68 25.08
N ARG A 166 -16.01 -11.41 25.03
CA ARG A 166 -15.91 -10.50 26.19
C ARG A 166 -16.84 -10.90 27.32
N LYS A 167 -18.09 -11.25 27.01
CA LYS A 167 -19.10 -11.66 27.99
C LYS A 167 -18.66 -12.90 28.78
N TYR A 168 -18.10 -13.89 28.10
CA TYR A 168 -17.65 -15.14 28.70
C TYR A 168 -16.16 -15.14 29.10
N LYS A 169 -15.47 -14.00 28.94
CA LYS A 169 -14.02 -13.87 29.18
C LYS A 169 -13.20 -14.97 28.46
N ALA A 170 -13.60 -15.31 27.24
CA ALA A 170 -12.92 -16.31 26.44
C ALA A 170 -11.56 -15.80 25.96
N THR A 171 -10.54 -16.66 26.01
CA THR A 171 -9.20 -16.37 25.50
C THR A 171 -9.20 -16.20 23.98
N SER A 172 -9.98 -17.03 23.28
CA SER A 172 -10.15 -16.96 21.84
C SER A 172 -11.57 -17.40 21.44
N ALA A 173 -12.02 -16.96 20.28
CA ALA A 173 -13.26 -17.44 19.68
C ALA A 173 -13.18 -17.33 18.15
N THR A 174 -13.70 -18.32 17.45
CA THR A 174 -13.73 -18.34 15.98
C THR A 174 -15.17 -18.45 15.52
N THR A 175 -15.50 -17.75 14.44
CA THR A 175 -16.81 -17.82 13.81
C THR A 175 -16.64 -17.94 12.31
N ILE A 176 -17.31 -18.94 11.74
CA ILE A 176 -17.33 -19.23 10.32
C ILE A 176 -18.80 -19.30 9.92
N VAL A 177 -19.15 -18.57 8.86
CA VAL A 177 -20.46 -18.64 8.22
C VAL A 177 -20.22 -19.11 6.80
N MET A 178 -20.84 -20.23 6.43
CA MET A 178 -20.72 -20.81 5.10
C MET A 178 -22.10 -20.98 4.47
N GLU A 179 -22.16 -20.85 3.15
CA GLU A 179 -23.29 -21.29 2.36
C GLU A 179 -23.16 -22.81 2.11
N PRO A 180 -24.10 -23.66 2.58
CA PRO A 180 -23.93 -25.11 2.53
C PRO A 180 -23.91 -25.70 1.12
N GLU A 181 -24.65 -25.10 0.19
CA GLU A 181 -24.81 -25.63 -1.18
C GLU A 181 -23.56 -25.39 -2.03
N SER A 182 -22.98 -24.18 -1.95
CA SER A 182 -21.79 -23.79 -2.72
C SER A 182 -20.47 -24.08 -1.99
N GLY A 183 -20.52 -24.20 -0.66
CA GLY A 183 -19.34 -24.25 0.20
C GLY A 183 -18.64 -22.89 0.35
N GLU A 184 -19.23 -21.80 -0.16
CA GLU A 184 -18.67 -20.46 -0.06
C GLU A 184 -18.62 -19.97 1.39
N ILE A 185 -17.50 -19.36 1.78
CA ILE A 185 -17.36 -18.75 3.10
C ILE A 185 -17.85 -17.31 3.00
N LEU A 186 -18.98 -17.03 3.66
CA LEU A 186 -19.61 -15.72 3.70
C LEU A 186 -19.03 -14.83 4.80
N ALA A 187 -18.57 -15.43 5.90
CA ALA A 187 -17.85 -14.72 6.94
C ALA A 187 -16.85 -15.63 7.67
N LEU A 188 -15.70 -15.06 8.04
CA LEU A 188 -14.68 -15.72 8.85
C LEU A 188 -14.05 -14.70 9.80
N TYR A 189 -14.11 -14.98 11.09
CA TYR A 189 -13.57 -14.08 12.11
C TYR A 189 -12.93 -14.84 13.27
N ASN A 190 -11.80 -14.31 13.76
CA ASN A 190 -11.13 -14.80 14.96
C ASN A 190 -11.03 -13.66 16.00
N TYR A 191 -11.37 -13.98 17.24
CA TYR A 191 -11.14 -13.17 18.43
C TYR A 191 -9.93 -13.74 19.21
N PRO A 192 -9.05 -12.90 19.75
CA PRO A 192 -9.00 -11.44 19.58
C PRO A 192 -8.71 -11.06 18.13
N ALA A 193 -9.23 -9.90 17.70
CA ALA A 193 -8.79 -9.34 16.43
C ALA A 193 -7.28 -9.05 16.55
N LEU A 194 -6.46 -9.62 15.66
CA LEU A 194 -5.05 -9.28 15.49
C LEU A 194 -4.81 -7.77 15.65
N GLY A 195 -4.20 -7.40 16.78
CA GLY A 195 -3.48 -6.15 16.90
C GLY A 195 -2.10 -6.38 16.32
N LYS A 196 -1.85 -5.92 15.08
CA LYS A 196 -0.54 -5.86 14.40
C LYS A 196 0.56 -6.77 15.00
N SER A 197 0.41 -8.09 14.99
CA SER A 197 1.47 -9.10 15.12
C SER A 197 0.86 -10.49 15.38
N VAL A 198 1.32 -11.46 14.59
CA VAL A 198 1.16 -12.93 14.68
C VAL A 198 0.11 -13.57 13.76
N ALA A 199 0.59 -14.04 12.60
CA ALA A 199 -0.13 -14.84 11.61
C ALA A 199 -0.54 -16.24 12.15
N GLY A 200 -1.83 -16.54 12.09
CA GLY A 200 -2.37 -17.91 12.17
C GLY A 200 -2.90 -18.32 10.79
N HIS A 201 -2.38 -19.42 10.25
CA HIS A 201 -2.74 -19.93 8.92
C HIS A 201 -3.99 -20.80 9.01
N LEU A 202 -5.08 -20.41 8.34
CA LEU A 202 -6.18 -21.31 7.99
C LEU A 202 -6.55 -21.07 6.53
N TYR A 203 -6.31 -22.09 5.70
CA TYR A 203 -6.61 -22.09 4.27
C TYR A 203 -7.96 -22.78 4.03
N TYR A 204 -8.95 -22.02 3.57
CA TYR A 204 -10.15 -22.55 2.91
C TYR A 204 -10.47 -21.70 1.67
N SER A 205 -11.20 -22.28 0.73
CA SER A 205 -11.57 -21.73 -0.58
C SER A 205 -12.48 -20.49 -0.46
N ILE A 206 -11.88 -19.30 -0.40
CA ILE A 206 -12.56 -17.99 -0.22
C ILE A 206 -12.61 -17.16 -1.54
N PHE A 207 -12.24 -17.75 -2.68
CA PHE A 207 -11.87 -17.00 -3.88
C PHE A 207 -12.68 -17.33 -5.12
N ARG A 208 -13.06 -16.29 -5.87
CA ARG A 208 -13.45 -16.39 -7.28
C ARG A 208 -12.63 -15.39 -8.11
N PHE A 209 -11.88 -15.89 -9.09
CA PHE A 209 -11.12 -15.05 -10.01
C PHE A 209 -12.04 -14.50 -11.10
N SER A 210 -11.98 -13.20 -11.34
CA SER A 210 -12.77 -12.56 -12.39
C SER A 210 -11.92 -11.57 -13.18
N LYS A 211 -11.91 -11.75 -14.50
CA LYS A 211 -11.12 -10.95 -15.45
C LYS A 211 -12.00 -9.88 -16.09
N TYR A 212 -12.72 -9.10 -15.28
CA TYR A 212 -13.45 -7.94 -15.78
C TYR A 212 -12.66 -6.66 -15.48
N ASN A 213 -12.21 -6.01 -16.55
CA ASN A 213 -11.81 -4.60 -16.53
C ASN A 213 -13.09 -3.80 -16.33
N LEU A 214 -13.27 -3.22 -15.14
CA LEU A 214 -14.28 -2.18 -14.94
C LEU A 214 -13.77 -0.92 -15.64
N LEU A 215 -14.45 -0.57 -16.73
CA LEU A 215 -14.40 0.74 -17.38
C LEU A 215 -14.97 1.81 -16.45
#